data_AF-A0A7W0HTX6-F1
#
_entry.id   AF-A0A7W0HTX6-F1
#
_cell.length_a   1.000
_cell.length_b   1.000
_cell.length_c   1.000
_cell.angle_alpha   90.00
_cell.angle_beta   90.00
_cell.angle_gamma   90.00
#
_symmetry.space_group_name_H-M   'P 1'
#
loop_
_entity.id
_entity.type
_entity.pdbx_description
1 polymer ?
#
loop_
_entity_poly.entity_id
_entity_poly.type
_entity_poly.pdbx_seq_one_letter_code
_entity_poly.pdbx_strand_id
1 'polypeptide(L)'
;MTQPNIVIPPAEQQTSVEAGDLLNSSTAGVIVERTAQVRNGFHAEGRKFARMMAEFVNVKQVGVASVFVYEETFGIKDKLHWLIHLSSLEAYEAMVHMGTSDQEYRGNVSSEQVSQDKGGGGWDKIFVDGSMQETVLMPQFWGMYGTKVDGEREKQTSVYQQQGPLTGLPGAREQVPLPVEQLVHSGNCGLLLHRTAQLEYDFRSEGRTFAREAAESINENLPGEATVFVYEEAFGAADRIHWLIHMKSLTTYYKVLALHVKDERIRDLYFQERIAPERGGGTWARMFVPGSMVDVALTPHHWGMYAT
;
A
#
# COMPACT_ATOMS: atom_id res chain seq x y z
N MET A 1 -37.05 3.50 3.17
CA MET A 1 -36.30 3.41 1.91
C MET A 1 -34.82 3.35 2.27
N THR A 2 -34.23 2.16 2.26
CA THR A 2 -32.78 1.99 2.43
C THR A 2 -32.11 2.58 1.20
N GLN A 3 -31.43 3.71 1.34
CA GLN A 3 -30.53 4.17 0.28
C GLN A 3 -29.56 3.03 -0.04
N PRO A 4 -29.30 2.72 -1.33
CA PRO A 4 -28.31 1.72 -1.67
C PRO A 4 -26.98 2.14 -1.04
N ASN A 5 -26.31 1.21 -0.34
CA ASN A 5 -24.97 1.42 0.18
C ASN A 5 -24.12 1.99 -0.96
N ILE A 6 -23.73 3.27 -0.87
CA ILE A 6 -22.73 3.84 -1.76
C ILE A 6 -21.41 3.23 -1.30
N VAL A 7 -21.14 2.01 -1.78
CA VAL A 7 -19.85 1.36 -1.67
C VAL A 7 -19.00 1.98 -2.76
N ILE A 8 -17.92 2.64 -2.37
CA ILE A 8 -16.88 3.06 -3.32
C ILE A 8 -16.46 1.79 -4.05
N PRO A 9 -16.56 1.72 -5.39
CA PRO A 9 -16.22 0.50 -6.08
C PRO A 9 -14.76 0.10 -5.76
N PRO A 10 -14.46 -1.20 -5.69
CA PRO A 10 -13.12 -1.68 -5.38
C PRO A 10 -12.18 -1.54 -6.58
N ALA A 11 -10.89 -1.34 -6.32
CA ALA A 11 -9.90 -1.05 -7.36
C ALA A 11 -9.73 -2.18 -8.41
N GLU A 12 -10.04 -3.43 -8.06
CA GLU A 12 -10.05 -4.55 -9.01
C GLU A 12 -11.05 -4.36 -10.16
N GLN A 13 -12.08 -3.50 -10.00
CA GLN A 13 -13.02 -3.14 -11.07
C GLN A 13 -12.52 -2.03 -11.99
N GLN A 14 -11.26 -1.57 -11.83
CA GLN A 14 -10.66 -0.58 -12.72
C GLN A 14 -10.20 -1.19 -14.05
N THR A 15 -10.12 -2.52 -14.12
CA THR A 15 -9.53 -3.27 -15.22
C THR A 15 -10.47 -4.32 -15.78
N SER A 16 -10.19 -4.79 -17.00
CA SER A 16 -10.88 -5.91 -17.62
C SER A 16 -10.36 -7.28 -17.19
N VAL A 17 -9.23 -7.35 -16.48
CA VAL A 17 -8.63 -8.59 -15.98
C VAL A 17 -9.41 -9.11 -14.76
N GLU A 18 -9.62 -10.42 -14.70
CA GLU A 18 -10.32 -11.08 -13.60
C GLU A 18 -9.55 -10.92 -12.27
N ALA A 19 -10.29 -10.71 -11.17
CA ALA A 19 -9.69 -10.41 -9.86
C ALA A 19 -8.71 -11.49 -9.36
N GLY A 20 -8.95 -12.76 -9.70
CA GLY A 20 -8.07 -13.88 -9.33
C GLY A 20 -6.70 -13.86 -10.01
N ASP A 21 -6.57 -13.14 -11.12
CA ASP A 21 -5.34 -13.03 -11.91
C ASP A 21 -4.53 -11.76 -11.56
N LEU A 22 -5.05 -10.93 -10.64
CA LEU A 22 -4.42 -9.68 -10.21
C LEU A 22 -3.59 -9.87 -8.94
N LEU A 23 -2.38 -9.33 -8.97
CA LEU A 23 -1.59 -9.12 -7.76
C LEU A 23 -2.20 -7.98 -6.93
N ASN A 24 -2.14 -8.12 -5.62
CA ASN A 24 -2.63 -7.11 -4.67
C ASN A 24 -1.71 -7.06 -3.45
N SER A 25 -2.01 -6.19 -2.50
CA SER A 25 -1.18 -5.98 -1.32
C SER A 25 -0.89 -7.28 -0.55
N SER A 26 -1.82 -8.24 -0.54
CA SER A 26 -1.61 -9.52 0.15
C SER A 26 -0.72 -10.50 -0.63
N THR A 27 -0.76 -10.49 -1.97
CA THR A 27 -0.08 -11.50 -2.81
C THR A 27 1.22 -11.01 -3.43
N ALA A 28 1.43 -9.70 -3.51
CA ALA A 28 2.63 -9.11 -4.09
C ALA A 28 3.86 -9.29 -3.20
N GLY A 29 4.98 -9.68 -3.80
CA GLY A 29 6.28 -9.73 -3.13
C GLY A 29 6.93 -8.35 -3.01
N VAL A 30 6.50 -7.38 -3.83
CA VAL A 30 6.94 -5.97 -3.80
C VAL A 30 5.77 -5.08 -4.20
N ILE A 31 5.63 -3.91 -3.57
CA ILE A 31 4.74 -2.85 -4.05
C ILE A 31 5.59 -1.63 -4.36
N VAL A 32 5.49 -1.09 -5.57
CA VAL A 32 5.98 0.24 -5.90
C VAL A 32 4.79 1.20 -5.83
N GLU A 33 4.79 2.06 -4.83
CA GLU A 33 3.86 3.17 -4.79
C GLU A 33 4.45 4.32 -5.59
N ARG A 34 3.86 4.61 -6.75
CA ARG A 34 4.17 5.82 -7.51
C ARG A 34 3.13 6.89 -7.19
N THR A 35 3.55 8.09 -6.86
CA THR A 35 2.64 9.21 -6.61
C THR A 35 2.92 10.37 -7.57
N ALA A 36 1.91 11.13 -7.97
CA ALA A 36 2.09 12.32 -8.81
C ALA A 36 1.02 13.38 -8.53
N GLN A 37 1.40 14.66 -8.57
CA GLN A 37 0.45 15.77 -8.43
C GLN A 37 -0.04 16.20 -9.81
N VAL A 38 -1.36 16.17 -10.03
CA VAL A 38 -1.95 16.71 -11.26
C VAL A 38 -1.96 18.24 -11.19
N ARG A 39 -1.63 18.91 -12.31
CA ARG A 39 -1.74 20.36 -12.44
C ARG A 39 -3.20 20.79 -12.45
N ASN A 40 -3.47 21.95 -11.86
CA ASN A 40 -4.80 22.55 -11.88
C ASN A 40 -5.29 22.71 -13.35
N GLY A 41 -6.54 22.31 -13.60
CA GLY A 41 -7.16 22.35 -14.93
C GLY A 41 -7.00 21.09 -15.77
N PHE A 42 -6.17 20.14 -15.34
CA PHE A 42 -5.89 18.86 -16.02
C PHE A 42 -6.41 17.63 -15.26
N HIS A 43 -7.37 17.83 -14.36
CA HIS A 43 -7.89 16.81 -13.46
C HIS A 43 -8.45 15.59 -14.20
N ALA A 44 -9.24 15.83 -15.26
CA ALA A 44 -9.84 14.77 -16.05
C ALA A 44 -8.79 14.00 -16.87
N GLU A 45 -7.85 14.74 -17.47
CA GLU A 45 -6.75 14.21 -18.26
C GLU A 45 -5.80 13.35 -17.40
N GLY A 46 -5.43 13.82 -16.20
CA GLY A 46 -4.61 13.07 -15.25
C GLY A 46 -5.24 11.76 -14.81
N ARG A 47 -6.52 11.80 -14.44
CA ARG A 47 -7.26 10.59 -14.05
C ARG A 47 -7.40 9.62 -15.23
N LYS A 48 -7.71 10.11 -16.42
CA LYS A 48 -7.82 9.29 -17.64
C LYS A 48 -6.48 8.63 -17.97
N PHE A 49 -5.40 9.39 -17.98
CA PHE A 49 -4.05 8.89 -18.20
C PHE A 49 -3.68 7.82 -17.17
N ALA A 50 -3.92 8.07 -15.89
CA ALA A 50 -3.62 7.13 -14.82
C ALA A 50 -4.29 5.77 -15.00
N ARG A 51 -5.59 5.77 -15.32
CA ARG A 51 -6.36 4.53 -15.56
C ARG A 51 -5.90 3.80 -16.82
N MET A 52 -5.65 4.54 -17.90
CA MET A 52 -5.18 3.96 -19.16
C MET A 52 -3.84 3.24 -18.97
N MET A 53 -2.90 3.85 -18.23
CA MET A 53 -1.63 3.21 -17.90
C MET A 53 -1.80 1.99 -17.00
N ALA A 54 -2.68 2.06 -16.00
CA ALA A 54 -2.97 0.92 -15.13
C ALA A 54 -3.58 -0.26 -15.89
N GLU A 55 -4.59 -0.01 -16.74
CA GLU A 55 -5.22 -1.03 -17.59
C GLU A 55 -4.20 -1.67 -18.53
N PHE A 56 -3.35 -0.85 -19.17
CA PHE A 56 -2.31 -1.35 -20.06
C PHE A 56 -1.39 -2.35 -19.35
N VAL A 57 -0.92 -2.00 -18.15
CA VAL A 57 -0.05 -2.90 -17.36
C VAL A 57 -0.82 -4.15 -16.94
N ASN A 58 -2.03 -4.02 -16.40
CA ASN A 58 -2.83 -5.16 -15.94
C ASN A 58 -3.07 -6.18 -17.06
N VAL A 59 -3.43 -5.72 -18.26
CA VAL A 59 -3.70 -6.60 -19.40
C VAL A 59 -2.43 -7.24 -19.96
N LYS A 60 -1.30 -6.52 -19.98
CA LYS A 60 -0.05 -7.01 -20.61
C LYS A 60 0.83 -7.82 -19.66
N GLN A 61 0.67 -7.66 -18.35
CA GLN A 61 1.57 -8.20 -17.33
C GLN A 61 0.83 -9.13 -16.34
N VAL A 62 -0.21 -9.83 -16.79
CA VAL A 62 -0.96 -10.79 -15.96
C VAL A 62 0.01 -11.78 -15.28
N GLY A 63 -0.13 -11.92 -13.95
CA GLY A 63 0.75 -12.76 -13.12
C GLY A 63 2.15 -12.19 -12.82
N VAL A 64 2.55 -11.10 -13.48
CA VAL A 64 3.85 -10.42 -13.28
C VAL A 64 3.67 -9.13 -12.49
N ALA A 65 2.70 -8.30 -12.90
CA ALA A 65 2.42 -7.01 -12.30
C ALA A 65 0.91 -6.69 -12.32
N SER A 66 0.45 -5.94 -11.32
CA SER A 66 -0.89 -5.37 -11.31
C SER A 66 -0.90 -3.97 -10.71
N VAL A 67 -1.65 -3.05 -11.29
CA VAL A 67 -1.67 -1.64 -10.95
C VAL A 67 -3.08 -1.23 -10.56
N PHE A 68 -3.19 -0.63 -9.36
CA PHE A 68 -4.40 0.00 -8.89
C PHE A 68 -4.19 1.50 -8.71
N VAL A 69 -5.13 2.30 -9.20
CA VAL A 69 -5.10 3.76 -9.10
C VAL A 69 -5.95 4.20 -7.92
N TYR A 70 -5.35 5.01 -7.07
CA TYR A 70 -5.95 5.62 -5.90
C TYR A 70 -5.78 7.15 -5.97
N GLU A 71 -6.66 7.86 -5.28
CA GLU A 71 -6.55 9.30 -5.06
C GLU A 71 -6.71 9.58 -3.56
N GLU A 72 -6.01 10.58 -3.04
CA GLU A 72 -6.17 11.02 -1.66
C GLU A 72 -7.61 11.47 -1.41
N THR A 73 -8.34 10.71 -0.59
CA THR A 73 -9.70 11.03 -0.15
C THR A 73 -9.68 12.27 0.75
N PHE A 74 -8.70 12.29 1.65
CA PHE A 74 -8.44 13.38 2.58
C PHE A 74 -6.93 13.64 2.56
N GLY A 75 -6.55 14.83 2.10
CA GLY A 75 -5.15 15.22 1.95
C GLY A 75 -4.97 16.18 0.77
N ILE A 76 -4.00 15.91 -0.10
CA ILE A 76 -3.67 16.73 -1.25
C ILE A 76 -4.61 16.40 -2.41
N LYS A 77 -5.41 17.40 -2.79
CA LYS A 77 -6.35 17.27 -3.91
C LYS A 77 -5.61 16.95 -5.21
N ASP A 78 -6.15 16.02 -5.99
CA ASP A 78 -5.61 15.62 -7.29
C ASP A 78 -4.19 15.03 -7.23
N LYS A 79 -3.84 14.46 -6.07
CA LYS A 79 -2.66 13.60 -5.91
C LYS A 79 -3.07 12.16 -6.22
N LEU A 80 -2.49 11.62 -7.29
CA LEU A 80 -2.74 10.25 -7.74
C LEU A 80 -1.67 9.31 -7.20
N HIS A 81 -2.09 8.10 -6.84
CA HIS A 81 -1.27 7.01 -6.36
C HIS A 81 -1.48 5.80 -7.27
N TRP A 82 -0.42 5.27 -7.85
CA TRP A 82 -0.41 3.97 -8.51
C TRP A 82 0.27 2.99 -7.57
N LEU A 83 -0.51 2.04 -7.06
CA LEU A 83 0.02 0.90 -6.34
C LEU A 83 0.36 -0.19 -7.36
N ILE A 84 1.63 -0.31 -7.69
CA ILE A 84 2.17 -1.26 -8.66
C ILE A 84 2.63 -2.50 -7.88
N HIS A 85 1.83 -3.54 -7.90
CA HIS A 85 2.06 -4.82 -7.25
C HIS A 85 2.90 -5.70 -8.17
N LEU A 86 4.01 -6.21 -7.66
CA LEU A 86 4.96 -7.03 -8.41
C LEU A 86 5.17 -8.35 -7.69
N SER A 87 5.37 -9.42 -8.45
CA SER A 87 5.70 -10.73 -7.87
C SER A 87 7.10 -10.74 -7.22
N SER A 88 8.04 -9.94 -7.73
CA SER A 88 9.41 -9.81 -7.21
C SER A 88 10.09 -8.52 -7.70
N LEU A 89 11.32 -8.26 -7.24
CA LEU A 89 12.17 -7.20 -7.81
C LEU A 89 12.61 -7.51 -9.25
N GLU A 90 12.75 -8.78 -9.62
CA GLU A 90 13.04 -9.19 -11.00
C GLU A 90 11.87 -8.83 -11.94
N ALA A 91 10.63 -8.95 -11.46
CA ALA A 91 9.45 -8.49 -12.20
C ALA A 91 9.48 -6.97 -12.46
N TYR A 92 10.11 -6.18 -11.57
CA TYR A 92 10.34 -4.76 -11.82
C TYR A 92 11.28 -4.53 -13.00
N GLU A 93 12.38 -5.29 -13.08
CA GLU A 93 13.34 -5.20 -14.19
C GLU A 93 12.65 -5.51 -15.53
N ALA A 94 11.79 -6.54 -15.56
CA ALA A 94 10.98 -6.87 -16.73
C ALA A 94 10.06 -5.70 -17.15
N MET A 95 9.42 -5.03 -16.21
CA MET A 95 8.61 -3.84 -16.49
C MET A 95 9.44 -2.66 -17.01
N VAL A 96 10.62 -2.41 -16.45
CA VAL A 96 11.53 -1.35 -16.93
C VAL A 96 11.94 -1.63 -18.38
N HIS A 97 12.26 -2.88 -18.69
CA HIS A 97 12.58 -3.29 -20.06
C HIS A 97 11.39 -3.05 -21.01
N MET A 98 10.16 -3.36 -20.59
CA MET A 98 8.95 -3.05 -21.35
C MET A 98 8.88 -1.56 -21.71
N GLY A 99 9.18 -0.66 -20.77
CA GLY A 99 9.18 0.78 -21.01
C GLY A 99 10.15 1.23 -22.12
N THR A 100 11.19 0.44 -22.39
CA THR A 100 12.17 0.73 -23.44
C THR A 100 11.84 0.08 -24.79
N SER A 101 11.32 -1.16 -24.78
CA SER A 101 11.17 -2.00 -25.97
C SER A 101 9.73 -2.09 -26.50
N ASP A 102 8.71 -1.83 -25.67
CA ASP A 102 7.31 -1.90 -26.06
C ASP A 102 6.87 -0.61 -26.77
N GLN A 103 6.59 -0.72 -28.07
CA GLN A 103 6.18 0.42 -28.90
C GLN A 103 4.79 0.94 -28.54
N GLU A 104 3.88 0.07 -28.09
CA GLU A 104 2.51 0.44 -27.73
C GLU A 104 2.52 1.24 -26.42
N TYR A 105 3.29 0.79 -25.43
CA TYR A 105 3.51 1.51 -24.19
C TYR A 105 4.11 2.90 -24.45
N ARG A 106 5.16 2.96 -25.28
CA ARG A 106 5.81 4.23 -25.65
C ARG A 106 4.86 5.14 -26.42
N GLY A 107 4.05 4.59 -27.31
CA GLY A 107 2.99 5.31 -28.02
C GLY A 107 1.99 5.93 -27.05
N ASN A 108 1.51 5.16 -26.08
CA ASN A 108 0.57 5.63 -25.06
C ASN A 108 1.17 6.75 -24.19
N VAL A 109 2.42 6.63 -23.77
CA VAL A 109 3.11 7.66 -22.98
C VAL A 109 3.37 8.94 -23.81
N SER A 110 3.75 8.81 -25.09
CA SER A 110 4.10 9.94 -25.95
C SER A 110 2.92 10.60 -26.67
N SER A 111 1.75 9.98 -26.64
CA SER A 111 0.56 10.49 -27.31
C SER A 111 0.06 11.80 -26.71
N GLU A 112 -0.54 12.65 -27.55
CA GLU A 112 -1.22 13.86 -27.09
C GLU A 112 -2.40 13.48 -26.19
N GLN A 113 -2.31 13.85 -24.91
CA GLN A 113 -3.35 13.62 -23.91
C GLN A 113 -4.18 14.88 -23.65
N VAL A 114 -3.61 16.04 -23.97
CA VAL A 114 -4.22 17.36 -23.78
C VAL A 114 -4.70 17.90 -25.11
N SER A 115 -5.94 18.38 -25.16
CA SER A 115 -6.52 18.96 -26.35
C SER A 115 -5.83 20.28 -26.76
N GLN A 116 -5.89 20.61 -28.04
CA GLN A 116 -5.21 21.78 -28.61
C GLN A 116 -5.72 23.12 -28.03
N ASP A 117 -7.00 23.20 -27.66
CA ASP A 117 -7.61 24.36 -26.98
C ASP A 117 -7.08 24.55 -25.55
N LYS A 118 -6.57 23.50 -24.92
CA LYS A 118 -5.81 23.55 -23.66
C LYS A 118 -4.29 23.64 -23.90
N GLY A 119 -3.89 23.96 -25.13
CA GLY A 119 -2.53 24.20 -25.58
C GLY A 119 -1.74 22.95 -25.98
N GLY A 120 -2.37 21.79 -26.16
CA GLY A 120 -1.75 20.53 -26.61
C GLY A 120 -0.72 19.94 -25.63
N GLY A 121 -0.30 18.69 -25.83
CA GLY A 121 0.81 18.07 -25.08
C GLY A 121 0.51 16.70 -24.48
N GLY A 122 1.56 16.09 -23.91
CA GLY A 122 1.53 14.76 -23.31
C GLY A 122 1.37 14.79 -21.79
N TRP A 123 1.82 13.72 -21.14
CA TRP A 123 1.75 13.55 -19.69
C TRP A 123 2.55 14.62 -18.92
N ASP A 124 3.64 15.11 -19.49
CA ASP A 124 4.53 16.14 -18.94
C ASP A 124 3.78 17.44 -18.65
N LYS A 125 2.72 17.73 -19.42
CA LYS A 125 1.85 18.88 -19.18
C LYS A 125 0.81 18.64 -18.09
N ILE A 126 0.42 17.39 -17.89
CA ILE A 126 -0.66 17.01 -16.97
C ILE A 126 -0.18 17.06 -15.51
N PHE A 127 1.07 16.68 -15.25
CA PHE A 127 1.62 16.58 -13.90
C PHE A 127 2.54 17.74 -13.55
N VAL A 128 2.61 18.09 -12.28
CA VAL A 128 3.55 19.09 -11.77
C VAL A 128 4.97 18.54 -11.90
N ASP A 129 5.88 19.34 -12.45
CA ASP A 129 7.28 18.94 -12.63
C ASP A 129 7.91 18.53 -11.29
N GLY A 130 8.62 17.40 -11.30
CA GLY A 130 9.26 16.85 -10.09
C GLY A 130 8.30 16.29 -9.03
N SER A 131 6.98 16.25 -9.30
CA SER A 131 6.00 15.71 -8.33
C SER A 131 5.87 14.18 -8.37
N MET A 132 6.46 13.53 -9.38
CA MET A 132 6.49 12.08 -9.50
C MET A 132 7.51 11.50 -8.54
N GLN A 133 7.06 10.64 -7.63
CA GLN A 133 7.89 9.98 -6.63
C GLN A 133 7.52 8.51 -6.56
N GLU A 134 8.50 7.68 -6.24
CA GLU A 134 8.30 6.24 -6.07
C GLU A 134 8.86 5.79 -4.73
N THR A 135 8.08 4.96 -4.04
CA THR A 135 8.48 4.29 -2.80
C THR A 135 8.33 2.79 -2.99
N VAL A 136 9.38 2.04 -2.65
CA VAL A 136 9.38 0.57 -2.77
C VAL A 136 9.10 -0.04 -1.41
N LEU A 137 7.97 -0.74 -1.30
CA LEU A 137 7.47 -1.37 -0.10
C LEU A 137 7.69 -2.89 -0.19
N MET A 138 8.41 -3.44 0.79
CA MET A 138 8.66 -4.87 0.91
C MET A 138 7.81 -5.44 2.04
N PRO A 139 7.06 -6.53 1.84
CA PRO A 139 6.30 -7.19 2.90
C PRO A 139 7.21 -7.55 4.07
N GLN A 140 6.86 -7.08 5.26
CA GLN A 140 7.60 -7.44 6.47
C GLN A 140 7.36 -8.92 6.80
N PHE A 141 8.41 -9.62 7.22
CA PHE A 141 8.33 -10.94 7.84
C PHE A 141 9.21 -11.02 9.10
N TRP A 142 8.94 -11.97 9.98
CA TRP A 142 9.72 -12.15 11.21
C TRP A 142 11.19 -12.46 10.92
N GLY A 143 12.11 -11.73 11.54
CA GLY A 143 13.56 -11.80 11.28
C GLY A 143 14.06 -10.82 10.21
N MET A 144 13.18 -10.21 9.41
CA MET A 144 13.56 -9.16 8.47
C MET A 144 14.22 -7.98 9.20
N TYR A 145 15.36 -7.53 8.69
CA TYR A 145 16.17 -6.42 9.23
C TYR A 145 16.40 -6.44 10.74
N GLY A 146 16.50 -7.64 11.34
CA GLY A 146 16.75 -7.82 12.77
C GLY A 146 15.52 -7.51 13.65
N THR A 147 14.30 -7.77 13.16
CA THR A 147 13.08 -7.76 13.99
C THR A 147 13.24 -8.70 15.18
N LYS A 148 13.04 -8.21 16.42
CA LYS A 148 13.23 -9.03 17.62
C LYS A 148 12.14 -10.09 17.72
N VAL A 149 12.52 -11.36 17.72
CA VAL A 149 11.62 -12.45 18.08
C VAL A 149 12.32 -13.50 18.93
N ASP A 150 11.57 -14.51 19.36
CA ASP A 150 12.01 -15.64 20.20
C ASP A 150 12.90 -16.67 19.48
N GLY A 151 13.32 -16.40 18.25
CA GLY A 151 14.09 -17.29 17.39
C GLY A 151 13.27 -18.44 16.77
N GLU A 152 12.05 -18.71 17.24
CA GLU A 152 11.17 -19.73 16.67
C GLU A 152 10.26 -19.13 15.58
N ARG A 153 9.78 -17.91 15.76
CA ARG A 153 8.96 -17.22 14.74
C ARG A 153 9.69 -17.01 13.41
N GLU A 154 10.99 -16.71 13.44
CA GLU A 154 11.80 -16.54 12.21
C GLU A 154 11.86 -17.86 11.42
N LYS A 155 12.09 -18.97 12.13
CA LYS A 155 12.20 -20.31 11.54
C LYS A 155 10.91 -20.81 10.88
N GLN A 156 9.78 -20.22 11.25
CA GLN A 156 8.48 -20.54 10.67
C GLN A 156 8.19 -19.76 9.38
N THR A 157 8.97 -18.72 9.06
CA THR A 157 8.78 -17.95 7.82
C THR A 157 9.20 -18.75 6.60
N SER A 158 8.50 -18.57 5.48
CA SER A 158 8.87 -19.20 4.21
C SER A 158 10.26 -18.77 3.75
N VAL A 159 10.64 -17.51 4.01
CA VAL A 159 11.97 -16.96 3.73
C VAL A 159 13.07 -17.74 4.45
N TYR A 160 12.90 -18.05 5.74
CA TYR A 160 13.90 -18.81 6.50
C TYR A 160 13.97 -20.27 6.03
N GLN A 161 12.83 -20.86 5.67
CA GLN A 161 12.74 -22.27 5.27
C GLN A 161 13.21 -22.53 3.83
N GLN A 162 13.26 -21.50 2.99
CA GLN A 162 13.72 -21.60 1.61
C GLN A 162 15.20 -22.02 1.56
N GLN A 163 15.49 -23.02 0.72
CA GLN A 163 16.85 -23.41 0.40
C GLN A 163 17.34 -22.66 -0.85
N GLY A 164 18.59 -22.22 -0.83
CA GLY A 164 19.21 -21.49 -1.95
C GLY A 164 19.06 -19.97 -1.86
N PRO A 165 19.41 -19.23 -2.91
CA PRO A 165 19.30 -17.77 -2.92
C PRO A 165 17.83 -17.32 -2.86
N LEU A 166 17.59 -16.20 -2.18
CA LEU A 166 16.28 -15.56 -2.13
C LEU A 166 15.98 -14.90 -3.49
N THR A 167 14.96 -15.37 -4.18
CA THR A 167 14.54 -14.88 -5.51
C THR A 167 13.31 -13.97 -5.47
N GLY A 168 12.66 -13.87 -4.30
CA GLY A 168 11.51 -13.02 -4.06
C GLY A 168 11.12 -13.06 -2.58
N LEU A 169 10.24 -12.14 -2.17
CA LEU A 169 9.62 -12.21 -0.85
C LEU A 169 8.25 -12.87 -0.95
N PRO A 170 7.79 -13.60 0.08
CA PRO A 170 6.39 -13.96 0.17
C PRO A 170 5.53 -12.71 0.24
N GLY A 171 4.32 -12.81 -0.29
CA GLY A 171 3.33 -11.74 -0.15
C GLY A 171 2.95 -11.51 1.33
N ALA A 172 2.40 -10.34 1.62
CA ALA A 172 1.95 -9.99 2.97
C ALA A 172 0.81 -10.90 3.49
N ARG A 173 0.27 -11.81 2.68
CA ARG A 173 -0.71 -12.83 3.07
C ARG A 173 -0.23 -13.70 4.23
N GLU A 174 1.06 -14.00 4.32
CA GLU A 174 1.63 -14.80 5.43
C GLU A 174 1.56 -14.10 6.78
N GLN A 175 1.33 -12.78 6.77
CA GLN A 175 1.24 -11.97 7.97
C GLN A 175 -0.08 -12.17 8.73
N VAL A 176 -1.08 -12.80 8.10
CA VAL A 176 -2.48 -12.80 8.56
C VAL A 176 -3.05 -14.21 8.49
N PRO A 177 -3.56 -14.81 9.58
CA PRO A 177 -4.10 -16.18 9.55
C PRO A 177 -5.55 -16.27 9.06
N LEU A 178 -6.17 -15.16 8.65
CA LEU A 178 -7.56 -15.11 8.21
C LEU A 178 -7.80 -15.92 6.92
N PRO A 179 -8.98 -16.52 6.73
CA PRO A 179 -9.40 -17.07 5.44
C PRO A 179 -9.41 -16.00 4.32
N VAL A 180 -9.23 -16.43 3.07
CA VAL A 180 -9.11 -15.52 1.90
C VAL A 180 -10.36 -14.64 1.74
N GLU A 181 -11.53 -15.20 1.97
CA GLU A 181 -12.83 -14.52 1.87
C GLU A 181 -13.05 -13.44 2.95
N GLN A 182 -12.23 -13.45 4.00
CA GLN A 182 -12.24 -12.45 5.07
C GLN A 182 -11.12 -11.41 4.92
N LEU A 183 -10.29 -11.55 3.89
CA LEU A 183 -9.15 -10.67 3.67
C LEU A 183 -9.56 -9.41 2.89
N VAL A 184 -9.20 -8.25 3.41
CA VAL A 184 -9.35 -6.98 2.70
C VAL A 184 -7.97 -6.55 2.18
N HIS A 185 -7.85 -6.15 0.92
CA HIS A 185 -6.58 -5.81 0.27
C HIS A 185 -6.74 -4.69 -0.75
N SER A 186 -5.64 -4.22 -1.32
CA SER A 186 -5.63 -3.10 -2.28
C SER A 186 -6.52 -3.32 -3.52
N GLY A 187 -6.82 -4.56 -3.91
CA GLY A 187 -7.81 -4.85 -4.95
C GLY A 187 -9.28 -4.65 -4.53
N ASN A 188 -9.66 -5.06 -3.30
CA ASN A 188 -11.07 -5.20 -2.90
C ASN A 188 -11.54 -4.20 -1.82
N CYS A 189 -10.64 -3.34 -1.32
CA CYS A 189 -10.98 -2.37 -0.29
C CYS A 189 -11.73 -1.15 -0.86
N GLY A 190 -12.58 -0.54 -0.03
CA GLY A 190 -13.24 0.73 -0.35
C GLY A 190 -12.47 1.94 0.17
N LEU A 191 -11.54 1.74 1.11
CA LEU A 191 -10.64 2.74 1.65
C LEU A 191 -9.32 2.08 2.06
N LEU A 192 -8.20 2.65 1.67
CA LEU A 192 -6.87 2.27 2.12
C LEU A 192 -6.30 3.42 2.94
N LEU A 193 -6.05 3.20 4.22
CA LEU A 193 -5.32 4.14 5.08
C LEU A 193 -3.85 3.74 5.07
N HIS A 194 -3.01 4.59 4.48
CA HIS A 194 -1.58 4.43 4.47
C HIS A 194 -0.98 5.17 5.65
N ARG A 195 -0.60 4.41 6.68
CA ARG A 195 0.14 4.95 7.82
C ARG A 195 1.62 4.73 7.59
N THR A 196 2.40 5.78 7.78
CA THR A 196 3.87 5.71 7.73
C THR A 196 4.44 6.21 9.05
N ALA A 197 5.54 5.62 9.51
CA ALA A 197 6.27 6.13 10.67
C ALA A 197 7.76 5.77 10.57
N GLN A 198 8.61 6.66 11.08
CA GLN A 198 10.05 6.44 11.15
C GLN A 198 10.39 5.85 12.52
N LEU A 199 11.07 4.71 12.54
CA LEU A 199 11.59 4.15 13.78
C LEU A 199 12.80 4.95 14.28
N GLU A 200 12.90 5.07 15.61
CA GLU A 200 14.14 5.44 16.27
C GLU A 200 15.13 4.28 16.16
N TYR A 201 16.33 4.57 15.65
CA TYR A 201 17.33 3.54 15.31
C TYR A 201 17.61 2.59 16.48
N ASP A 202 17.75 3.14 17.69
CA ASP A 202 18.05 2.36 18.89
C ASP A 202 16.96 1.34 19.20
N PHE A 203 15.71 1.62 18.86
CA PHE A 203 14.54 0.80 19.19
C PHE A 203 13.92 0.12 17.96
N ARG A 204 14.63 0.11 16.82
CA ARG A 204 14.11 -0.41 15.55
C ARG A 204 13.64 -1.86 15.61
N SER A 205 14.29 -2.67 16.45
CA SER A 205 13.96 -4.09 16.61
C SER A 205 12.63 -4.26 17.35
N GLU A 206 12.46 -3.56 18.48
CA GLU A 206 11.21 -3.54 19.25
C GLU A 206 10.06 -2.86 18.50
N GLY A 207 10.36 -1.81 17.74
CA GLY A 207 9.38 -1.07 16.96
C GLY A 207 8.81 -1.87 15.79
N ARG A 208 9.62 -2.70 15.12
CA ARG A 208 9.14 -3.69 14.13
C ARG A 208 8.20 -4.70 14.77
N THR A 209 8.56 -5.22 15.95
CA THR A 209 7.69 -6.15 16.70
C THR A 209 6.37 -5.50 17.07
N PHE A 210 6.39 -4.27 17.58
CA PHE A 210 5.16 -3.53 17.87
C PHE A 210 4.32 -3.28 16.62
N ALA A 211 4.94 -2.90 15.49
CA ALA A 211 4.23 -2.69 14.24
C ALA A 211 3.42 -3.91 13.80
N ARG A 212 4.01 -5.09 13.96
CA ARG A 212 3.39 -6.39 13.68
C ARG A 212 2.25 -6.72 14.61
N GLU A 213 2.48 -6.61 15.92
CA GLU A 213 1.44 -6.88 16.92
C GLU A 213 0.26 -5.93 16.77
N ALA A 214 0.50 -4.65 16.47
CA ALA A 214 -0.55 -3.67 16.22
C ALA A 214 -1.41 -4.06 15.00
N ALA A 215 -0.79 -4.52 13.91
CA ALA A 215 -1.49 -5.00 12.71
C ALA A 215 -2.30 -6.27 13.00
N GLU A 216 -1.69 -7.26 13.66
CA GLU A 216 -2.32 -8.51 14.09
C GLU A 216 -3.56 -8.23 14.97
N SER A 217 -3.45 -7.25 15.88
CA SER A 217 -4.55 -6.83 16.75
C SER A 217 -5.77 -6.31 15.97
N ILE A 218 -5.58 -5.63 14.84
CA ILE A 218 -6.70 -5.16 14.01
C ILE A 218 -7.26 -6.34 13.21
N ASN A 219 -6.38 -7.17 12.65
CA ASN A 219 -6.74 -8.33 11.83
C ASN A 219 -7.59 -9.35 12.60
N GLU A 220 -7.24 -9.63 13.86
CA GLU A 220 -7.98 -10.55 14.73
C GLU A 220 -9.39 -10.04 15.07
N ASN A 221 -9.56 -8.73 15.20
CA ASN A 221 -10.80 -8.14 15.74
C ASN A 221 -11.76 -7.64 14.65
N LEU A 222 -11.30 -7.44 13.41
CA LEU A 222 -12.13 -6.95 12.31
C LEU A 222 -12.06 -7.87 11.06
N PRO A 223 -12.24 -9.19 11.20
CA PRO A 223 -12.21 -10.11 10.07
C PRO A 223 -13.29 -9.73 9.04
N GLY A 224 -12.91 -9.67 7.77
CA GLY A 224 -13.80 -9.29 6.69
C GLY A 224 -14.21 -7.82 6.69
N GLU A 225 -13.68 -6.98 7.58
CA GLU A 225 -14.01 -5.55 7.67
C GLU A 225 -12.77 -4.70 7.42
N ALA A 226 -11.66 -5.06 8.07
CA ALA A 226 -10.37 -4.43 7.89
C ALA A 226 -9.24 -5.47 7.87
N THR A 227 -8.18 -5.17 7.15
CA THR A 227 -6.95 -5.96 7.17
C THR A 227 -5.74 -5.05 7.04
N VAL A 228 -4.76 -5.26 7.90
CA VAL A 228 -3.52 -4.49 7.99
C VAL A 228 -2.37 -5.37 7.57
N PHE A 229 -1.62 -4.88 6.59
CA PHE A 229 -0.34 -5.44 6.18
C PHE A 229 0.78 -4.46 6.51
N VAL A 230 1.91 -4.98 6.99
CA VAL A 230 3.09 -4.20 7.37
C VAL A 230 4.16 -4.36 6.30
N TYR A 231 4.75 -3.24 5.88
CA TYR A 231 5.84 -3.18 4.93
C TYR A 231 6.96 -2.30 5.46
N GLU A 232 8.15 -2.49 4.92
CA GLU A 232 9.30 -1.62 5.11
C GLU A 232 9.80 -1.08 3.78
N GLU A 233 10.31 0.16 3.80
CA GLU A 233 10.89 0.80 2.62
C GLU A 233 12.23 0.13 2.24
N ALA A 234 12.34 -0.38 1.01
CA ALA A 234 13.56 -1.04 0.54
C ALA A 234 14.67 -0.05 0.21
N PHE A 235 14.29 1.06 -0.43
CA PHE A 235 15.19 2.07 -0.97
C PHE A 235 14.69 3.46 -0.54
N GLY A 236 15.46 4.10 0.33
CA GLY A 236 15.20 5.45 0.84
C GLY A 236 15.41 5.53 2.36
N ALA A 237 14.41 5.94 3.13
CA ALA A 237 14.55 6.10 4.57
C ALA A 237 14.60 4.75 5.29
N ALA A 238 15.79 4.36 5.77
CA ALA A 238 15.97 3.15 6.56
C ALA A 238 15.06 3.13 7.79
N ASP A 239 14.59 1.94 8.18
CA ASP A 239 13.72 1.73 9.35
C ASP A 239 12.36 2.49 9.27
N ARG A 240 11.89 2.84 8.06
CA ARG A 240 10.55 3.38 7.84
C ARG A 240 9.54 2.25 7.68
N ILE A 241 8.51 2.28 8.54
CA ILE A 241 7.42 1.31 8.56
C ILE A 241 6.21 1.89 7.86
N HIS A 242 5.55 1.06 7.06
CA HIS A 242 4.30 1.37 6.40
C HIS A 242 3.25 0.34 6.82
N TRP A 243 2.12 0.81 7.35
CA TRP A 243 0.93 0.00 7.52
C TRP A 243 -0.05 0.35 6.40
N LEU A 244 -0.37 -0.62 5.57
CA LEU A 244 -1.48 -0.52 4.63
C LEU A 244 -2.72 -1.10 5.31
N ILE A 245 -3.57 -0.22 5.82
CA ILE A 245 -4.79 -0.55 6.55
C ILE A 245 -5.96 -0.50 5.56
N HIS A 246 -6.35 -1.67 5.06
CA HIS A 246 -7.43 -1.83 4.10
C HIS A 246 -8.76 -1.94 4.83
N MET A 247 -9.76 -1.20 4.38
CA MET A 247 -11.08 -1.14 4.99
C MET A 247 -12.16 -1.29 3.92
N LYS A 248 -13.23 -2.02 4.23
CA LYS A 248 -14.38 -2.16 3.32
C LYS A 248 -15.07 -0.84 3.00
N SER A 249 -15.05 0.12 3.94
CA SER A 249 -15.71 1.42 3.77
C SER A 249 -15.07 2.49 4.66
N LEU A 250 -15.39 3.76 4.39
CA LEU A 250 -15.01 4.87 5.28
C LEU A 250 -15.55 4.66 6.71
N THR A 251 -16.75 4.09 6.86
CA THR A 251 -17.35 3.88 8.19
C THR A 251 -16.63 2.82 9.02
N THR A 252 -15.89 1.91 8.38
CA THR A 252 -15.06 0.92 9.06
C THR A 252 -13.96 1.59 9.89
N TYR A 253 -13.52 2.81 9.53
CA TYR A 253 -12.55 3.56 10.32
C TYR A 253 -13.02 3.80 11.77
N TYR A 254 -14.32 4.04 11.99
CA TYR A 254 -14.86 4.17 13.35
C TYR A 254 -14.75 2.88 14.16
N LYS A 255 -14.80 1.71 13.51
CA LYS A 255 -14.58 0.42 14.17
C LYS A 255 -13.12 0.27 14.60
N VAL A 256 -12.17 0.65 13.73
CA VAL A 256 -10.74 0.67 14.06
C VAL A 256 -10.46 1.60 15.24
N LEU A 257 -11.00 2.82 15.22
CA LEU A 257 -10.89 3.76 16.34
C LEU A 257 -11.50 3.20 17.63
N ALA A 258 -12.65 2.54 17.53
CA ALA A 258 -13.33 1.97 18.69
C ALA A 258 -12.51 0.86 19.36
N LEU A 259 -11.72 0.08 18.62
CA LEU A 259 -10.84 -0.94 19.19
C LEU A 259 -9.85 -0.33 20.18
N HIS A 260 -9.16 0.75 19.80
CA HIS A 260 -8.16 1.39 20.67
C HIS A 260 -8.74 2.03 21.93
N VAL A 261 -10.05 2.31 21.93
CA VAL A 261 -10.73 2.99 23.04
C VAL A 261 -11.46 2.01 23.96
N LYS A 262 -12.12 0.99 23.39
CA LYS A 262 -13.08 0.14 24.11
C LYS A 262 -12.55 -1.25 24.45
N ASP A 263 -11.55 -1.75 23.72
CA ASP A 263 -11.00 -3.08 23.95
C ASP A 263 -9.82 -2.98 24.91
N GLU A 264 -9.95 -3.54 26.11
CA GLU A 264 -8.92 -3.51 27.15
C GLU A 264 -7.64 -4.25 26.72
N ARG A 265 -7.76 -5.37 26.01
CA ARG A 265 -6.59 -6.13 25.53
C ARG A 265 -5.79 -5.32 24.51
N ILE A 266 -6.49 -4.64 23.60
CA ILE A 266 -5.86 -3.77 22.61
C ILE A 266 -5.27 -2.54 23.29
N ARG A 267 -5.97 -1.97 24.26
CA ARG A 267 -5.45 -0.86 25.05
C ARG A 267 -4.15 -1.26 25.74
N ASP A 268 -4.11 -2.40 26.42
CA ASP A 268 -2.93 -2.90 27.12
C ASP A 268 -1.73 -3.08 26.18
N LEU A 269 -1.94 -3.57 24.95
CA LEU A 269 -0.89 -3.67 23.93
C LEU A 269 -0.16 -2.33 23.68
N TYR A 270 -0.91 -1.22 23.67
CA TYR A 270 -0.41 0.13 23.42
C TYR A 270 0.14 0.82 24.68
N PHE A 271 -0.25 0.41 25.88
CA PHE A 271 0.26 0.97 27.14
C PHE A 271 1.35 0.13 27.79
N GLN A 272 1.61 -1.07 27.28
CA GLN A 272 2.69 -1.94 27.75
C GLN A 272 4.06 -1.25 27.66
N GLU A 273 4.82 -1.33 28.75
CA GLU A 273 6.24 -0.97 28.75
C GLU A 273 7.03 -1.99 27.94
N ARG A 274 7.78 -1.50 26.95
CA ARG A 274 8.50 -2.34 26.00
C ARG A 274 9.98 -2.01 25.92
N ILE A 275 10.38 -0.85 26.43
CA ILE A 275 11.77 -0.43 26.51
C ILE A 275 12.24 -0.70 27.94
N ALA A 276 13.35 -1.41 28.08
CA ALA A 276 13.92 -1.73 29.38
C ALA A 276 14.29 -0.46 30.17
N PRO A 277 14.16 -0.44 31.51
CA PRO A 277 14.46 0.74 32.33
C PRO A 277 15.87 1.30 32.13
N GLU A 278 16.87 0.44 31.96
CA GLU A 278 18.26 0.82 31.68
C GLU A 278 18.46 1.50 30.33
N ARG A 279 17.47 1.39 29.42
CA ARG A 279 17.40 2.10 28.13
C ARG A 279 16.43 3.29 28.19
N GLY A 280 16.08 3.72 29.40
CA GLY A 280 15.23 4.86 29.69
C GLY A 280 13.73 4.55 29.81
N GLY A 281 13.32 3.29 29.73
CA GLY A 281 11.92 2.88 29.93
C GLY A 281 10.94 3.37 28.84
N GLY A 282 9.68 2.97 28.93
CA GLY A 282 8.59 3.54 28.14
C GLY A 282 7.90 2.59 27.15
N THR A 283 6.90 3.15 26.48
CA THR A 283 5.97 2.44 25.58
C THR A 283 6.42 2.55 24.12
N TRP A 284 5.57 2.07 23.20
CA TRP A 284 5.80 2.17 21.75
C TRP A 284 6.10 3.59 21.27
N ALA A 285 5.57 4.63 21.93
CA ALA A 285 5.72 6.01 21.48
C ALA A 285 7.18 6.47 21.42
N ARG A 286 8.07 5.88 22.24
CA ARG A 286 9.51 6.16 22.21
C ARG A 286 10.25 5.41 21.10
N MET A 287 9.63 4.41 20.47
CA MET A 287 10.24 3.62 19.39
C MET A 287 10.17 4.32 18.04
N PHE A 288 9.40 5.41 17.93
CA PHE A 288 9.21 6.16 16.70
C PHE A 288 9.68 7.58 16.89
N VAL A 289 10.26 8.15 15.82
CA VAL A 289 10.67 9.54 15.78
C VAL A 289 9.43 10.42 16.02
N PRO A 290 9.42 11.32 17.02
CA PRO A 290 8.27 12.16 17.30
C PRO A 290 7.80 12.95 16.07
N GLY A 291 6.50 12.90 15.81
CA GLY A 291 5.89 13.58 14.65
C GLY A 291 6.11 12.91 13.29
N SER A 292 6.80 11.76 13.23
CA SER A 292 7.00 11.03 11.98
C SER A 292 5.79 10.20 11.53
N MET A 293 4.83 9.95 12.44
CA MET A 293 3.65 9.17 12.13
C MET A 293 2.65 9.99 11.32
N VAL A 294 2.40 9.58 10.07
CA VAL A 294 1.51 10.26 9.13
C VAL A 294 0.53 9.27 8.54
N ASP A 295 -0.73 9.68 8.47
CA ASP A 295 -1.84 8.92 7.90
C ASP A 295 -2.35 9.61 6.63
N VAL A 296 -2.43 8.88 5.52
CA VAL A 296 -3.06 9.33 4.27
C VAL A 296 -4.19 8.36 3.92
N ALA A 297 -5.38 8.89 3.67
CA ALA A 297 -6.55 8.11 3.31
C ALA A 297 -6.72 8.10 1.78
N LEU A 298 -6.76 6.91 1.19
CA LEU A 298 -6.82 6.69 -0.25
C LEU A 298 -8.11 5.96 -0.63
N THR A 299 -8.79 6.44 -1.66
CA THR A 299 -9.96 5.76 -2.25
C THR A 299 -9.67 5.28 -3.66
N PRO A 300 -10.12 4.07 -4.05
CA PRO A 300 -9.98 3.59 -5.42
C PRO A 300 -10.56 4.58 -6.42
N HIS A 301 -9.85 4.87 -7.50
CA HIS A 301 -10.34 5.80 -8.51
C HIS A 301 -11.27 5.08 -9.52
N HIS A 302 -12.55 5.47 -9.62
CA HIS A 302 -13.52 4.88 -10.57
C HIS A 302 -14.16 5.88 -11.54
N TRP A 303 -14.70 5.35 -12.65
CA TRP A 303 -15.52 6.11 -13.60
C TRP A 303 -16.75 6.69 -12.88
N GLY A 304 -16.98 8.01 -13.00
CA GLY A 304 -18.11 8.70 -12.37
C GLY A 304 -17.89 9.18 -10.93
N MET A 305 -16.72 8.92 -10.32
CA MET A 305 -16.31 9.62 -9.11
C MET A 305 -15.69 10.97 -9.48
N TYR A 306 -16.31 12.05 -8.97
CA TYR A 306 -16.11 13.44 -9.36
C TYR A 306 -16.56 13.71 -10.81
N ALA A 307 -17.44 14.69 -11.00
CA ALA A 307 -18.03 15.01 -12.30
C ALA A 307 -16.94 15.15 -13.38
N THR A 308 -16.85 14.16 -14.26
CA THR A 308 -16.12 14.20 -15.53
C THR A 308 -17.03 14.74 -16.61
#